data_AF-A0ABD0Y362-F1
#
_entry.id   AF-A0ABD0Y362-F1
#
_cell.length_a   1.000
_cell.length_b   1.000
_cell.length_c   1.000
_cell.angle_alpha   90.00
_cell.angle_beta   90.00
_cell.angle_gamma   90.00
#
_symmetry.space_group_name_H-M   'P 1'
#
loop_
_entity.id
_entity.type
_entity.pdbx_description
1 polymer ?
#
loop_
_entity_poly.entity_id
_entity_poly.type
_entity_poly.pdbx_seq_one_letter_code
_entity_poly.pdbx_strand_id
1 'polypeptide(L)'
;MPCYPTASYNTWHVGWCTGRVVARLLGFADPEAEGGGRIGIGTDAHVAAYASNQFQTQTGRRFNRITGLDPALPFFATPKLGPKLDPTDADFVDVLHTNPGVFGKIEPAGHVDFYVNGVTIQPFCSSHKNPPLCSHMLAAKLFSESINSDIGIWGSPCQSFFQLMFGWCSYSPSNPDNAVMGEHANQR
;
A
#
# COMPACT_ATOMS: atom_id res chain seq x y z
N MET A 1 2.06 -15.14 -20.11
CA MET A 1 2.84 -13.90 -19.86
C MET A 1 4.27 -14.26 -19.45
N PRO A 2 5.23 -14.38 -20.40
CA PRO A 2 6.61 -14.76 -20.06
C PRO A 2 7.39 -13.65 -19.32
N CYS A 3 6.98 -12.38 -19.42
CA CYS A 3 7.73 -11.25 -18.86
C CYS A 3 7.42 -10.93 -17.39
N TYR A 4 6.28 -11.37 -16.86
CA TYR A 4 5.85 -11.01 -15.50
C TYR A 4 6.79 -11.55 -14.41
N PRO A 5 7.27 -12.81 -14.46
CA PRO A 5 8.26 -13.30 -13.50
C PRO A 5 9.53 -12.45 -13.48
N THR A 6 10.01 -12.02 -14.65
CA THR A 6 11.16 -11.12 -14.78
C THR A 6 10.87 -9.75 -14.18
N ALA A 7 9.68 -9.19 -14.44
CA ALA A 7 9.27 -7.92 -13.85
C ALA A 7 9.20 -8.00 -12.31
N SER A 8 8.60 -9.06 -11.76
CA SER A 8 8.55 -9.30 -10.31
C SER A 8 9.95 -9.39 -9.70
N TYR A 9 10.88 -10.10 -10.34
CA TYR A 9 12.27 -10.18 -9.88
C TYR A 9 12.98 -8.81 -9.92
N ASN A 10 12.72 -8.00 -10.96
CA ASN A 10 13.32 -6.69 -11.12
C ASN A 10 12.88 -5.67 -10.04
N THR A 11 11.76 -5.89 -9.35
CA THR A 11 11.33 -5.03 -8.24
C THR A 11 12.40 -4.88 -7.16
N TRP A 12 13.18 -5.94 -6.91
CA TRP A 12 14.31 -5.91 -5.97
C TRP A 12 15.39 -4.91 -6.42
N HIS A 13 15.79 -4.96 -7.68
CA HIS A 13 16.81 -4.06 -8.23
C HIS A 13 16.36 -2.60 -8.19
N VAL A 14 15.09 -2.34 -8.56
CA VAL A 14 14.53 -0.99 -8.54
C VAL A 14 14.48 -0.47 -7.11
N GLY A 15 13.94 -1.24 -6.17
CA GLY A 15 13.86 -0.85 -4.76
C GLY A 15 15.24 -0.59 -4.17
N TRP A 16 16.20 -1.49 -4.42
CA TRP A 16 17.58 -1.32 -3.96
C TRP A 16 18.21 -0.02 -4.47
N CYS A 17 18.09 0.30 -5.76
CA CYS A 17 18.60 1.55 -6.31
C CYS A 17 17.89 2.76 -5.70
N THR A 18 16.55 2.73 -5.59
CA THR A 18 15.75 3.80 -5.00
C THR A 18 16.16 4.09 -3.57
N GLY A 19 16.28 3.06 -2.71
CA GLY A 19 16.70 3.22 -1.32
C GLY A 19 18.07 3.89 -1.16
N ARG A 20 19.03 3.58 -2.05
CA ARG A 20 20.36 4.23 -2.05
C ARG A 20 20.29 5.69 -2.47
N VAL A 21 19.47 6.02 -3.46
CA VAL A 21 19.29 7.41 -3.90
C VAL A 21 18.66 8.22 -2.77
N VAL A 22 17.60 7.71 -2.14
CA VAL A 22 16.93 8.34 -1.00
C VAL A 22 17.90 8.56 0.17
N ALA A 23 18.68 7.54 0.54
CA ALA A 23 19.68 7.64 1.60
C ALA A 23 20.73 8.73 1.32
N ARG A 24 21.21 8.84 0.07
CA ARG A 24 22.16 9.87 -0.34
C ARG A 24 21.53 11.26 -0.30
N LEU A 25 20.34 11.42 -0.85
CA LEU A 25 19.65 12.71 -0.87
C LEU A 25 19.44 13.25 0.54
N LEU A 26 19.02 12.40 1.48
CA LEU A 26 18.87 12.79 2.88
C LEU A 26 20.21 13.08 3.56
N GLY A 27 21.26 12.31 3.27
CA GLY A 27 22.61 12.59 3.78
C GLY A 27 23.23 13.89 3.27
N PHE A 28 22.80 14.40 2.10
CA PHE A 28 23.19 15.72 1.60
C PHE A 28 22.30 16.85 2.12
N ALA A 29 21.03 16.56 2.39
CA ALA A 29 20.05 17.57 2.78
C ALA A 29 20.15 17.95 4.26
N ASP A 30 20.40 17.01 5.18
CA ASP A 30 20.59 17.30 6.60
C ASP A 30 21.05 16.06 7.42
N PRO A 31 22.25 16.06 8.06
CA PRO A 31 22.65 15.01 9.00
C PRO A 31 21.81 15.00 10.29
N GLU A 32 21.16 16.11 10.62
CA GLU A 32 20.47 16.39 11.90
C GLU A 32 18.99 16.75 11.73
N ALA A 33 18.36 16.45 10.57
CA ALA A 33 16.91 16.60 10.42
C ALA A 33 16.17 15.59 11.34
N GLU A 34 16.02 16.00 12.60
CA GLU A 34 15.12 15.47 13.62
C GLU A 34 13.64 15.68 13.24
N GLY A 35 13.35 16.49 12.20
CA GLY A 35 12.03 16.64 11.61
C GLY A 35 11.83 15.65 10.46
N GLY A 36 11.29 14.47 10.78
CA GLY A 36 11.00 13.37 9.86
C GLY A 36 10.50 13.82 8.48
N GLY A 37 11.41 13.80 7.50
CA GLY A 37 11.06 13.93 6.09
C GLY A 37 10.05 12.85 5.75
N ARG A 38 8.81 13.25 5.47
CA ARG A 38 7.74 12.32 5.12
C ARG A 38 8.05 11.73 3.75
N ILE A 39 8.67 10.56 3.71
CA ILE A 39 8.92 9.83 2.48
C ILE A 39 7.77 8.84 2.33
N GLY A 40 6.72 9.26 1.63
CA GLY A 40 5.69 8.35 1.13
C GLY A 40 6.04 7.88 -0.28
N ILE A 41 6.23 6.59 -0.48
CA ILE A 41 6.35 6.00 -1.82
C ILE A 41 5.00 5.38 -2.18
N GLY A 42 4.30 6.00 -3.13
CA GLY A 42 3.12 5.44 -3.78
C GLY A 42 3.51 4.89 -5.15
N THR A 43 3.08 3.66 -5.45
CA THR A 43 3.31 2.83 -6.66
C THR A 43 4.42 1.77 -6.57
N ASP A 44 4.03 0.54 -6.95
CA ASP A 44 4.63 -0.78 -6.65
C ASP A 44 5.03 -0.98 -5.17
N ALA A 45 4.05 -1.46 -4.38
CA ALA A 45 4.18 -1.74 -2.96
C ALA A 45 5.45 -2.53 -2.58
N HIS A 46 5.90 -3.45 -3.42
CA HIS A 46 7.07 -4.28 -3.15
C HIS A 46 8.38 -3.55 -3.41
N VAL A 47 8.41 -2.67 -4.42
CA VAL A 47 9.54 -1.77 -4.66
C VAL A 47 9.75 -0.84 -3.46
N ALA A 48 8.66 -0.30 -2.89
CA ALA A 48 8.72 0.56 -1.70
C ALA A 48 9.31 -0.19 -0.48
N ALA A 49 8.90 -1.44 -0.26
CA ALA A 49 9.45 -2.30 0.77
C ALA A 49 10.96 -2.52 0.60
N TYR A 50 11.40 -2.90 -0.60
CA TYR A 50 12.83 -3.07 -0.89
C TYR A 50 13.63 -1.78 -0.74
N ALA A 51 13.05 -0.64 -1.14
CA ALA A 51 13.68 0.66 -0.96
C ALA A 51 13.86 1.02 0.52
N SER A 52 12.85 0.74 1.35
CA SER A 52 12.95 0.98 2.79
C SER A 52 14.01 0.10 3.46
N ASN A 53 14.01 -1.19 3.15
CA ASN A 53 15.01 -2.13 3.66
C ASN A 53 16.44 -1.70 3.30
N GLN A 54 16.65 -1.25 2.06
CA GLN A 54 17.94 -0.73 1.63
C GLN A 54 18.29 0.61 2.30
N PHE A 55 17.32 1.52 2.44
CA PHE A 55 17.49 2.79 3.15
C PHE A 55 17.90 2.57 4.61
N GLN A 56 17.23 1.64 5.31
CA GLN A 56 17.54 1.27 6.68
C GLN A 56 18.93 0.65 6.80
N THR A 57 19.31 -0.21 5.85
CA THR A 57 20.67 -0.78 5.81
C THR A 57 21.74 0.31 5.66
N GLN A 58 21.47 1.39 4.93
CA GLN A 58 22.44 2.47 4.71
C GLN A 58 22.49 3.51 5.83
N THR A 59 21.36 3.77 6.49
CA THR A 59 21.22 4.93 7.39
C THR A 59 20.89 4.55 8.84
N GLY A 60 20.49 3.30 9.10
CA GLY A 60 19.92 2.87 10.37
C GLY A 60 18.50 3.40 10.65
N ARG A 61 17.89 4.15 9.72
CA ARG A 61 16.57 4.79 9.86
C ARG A 61 15.52 4.09 9.01
N ARG A 62 14.24 4.20 9.38
CA ARG A 62 13.11 3.71 8.56
C ARG A 62 12.38 4.86 7.89
N PHE A 63 11.61 4.53 6.85
CA PHE A 63 10.60 5.47 6.36
C PHE A 63 9.50 5.64 7.40
N ASN A 64 8.97 6.86 7.46
CA ASN A 64 7.86 7.18 8.36
C ASN A 64 6.53 6.59 7.87
N ARG A 65 6.37 6.44 6.55
CA ARG A 65 5.14 5.91 5.95
C ARG A 65 5.38 5.22 4.61
N ILE A 66 4.72 4.08 4.40
CA ILE A 66 4.58 3.47 3.06
C ILE A 66 3.10 3.25 2.76
N THR A 67 2.64 3.62 1.57
CA THR A 67 1.29 3.33 1.11
C THR A 67 1.30 2.29 0.00
N GLY A 68 0.75 1.11 0.28
CA GLY A 68 0.61 0.01 -0.68
C GLY A 68 -0.67 0.15 -1.50
N LEU A 69 -0.56 0.42 -2.80
CA LEU A 69 -1.71 0.52 -3.71
C LEU A 69 -1.91 -0.82 -4.42
N ASP A 70 -2.92 -1.57 -3.99
CA ASP A 70 -3.29 -2.93 -4.44
C ASP A 70 -2.07 -3.85 -4.64
N PRO A 71 -1.29 -4.17 -3.58
CA PRO A 71 -0.02 -4.89 -3.69
C PRO A 71 -0.16 -6.19 -4.48
N ALA A 72 0.76 -6.44 -5.41
CA ALA A 72 0.66 -7.54 -6.34
C ALA A 72 0.70 -8.92 -5.65
N LEU A 73 -0.19 -9.84 -6.04
CA LEU A 73 -0.23 -11.20 -5.51
C LEU A 73 0.79 -12.14 -6.15
N PRO A 74 0.86 -12.27 -7.50
CA PRO A 74 1.67 -13.31 -8.12
C PRO A 74 3.16 -13.09 -7.83
N PHE A 75 3.83 -14.16 -7.39
CA PHE A 75 5.24 -14.20 -6.94
C PHE A 75 5.56 -13.46 -5.62
N PHE A 76 4.59 -12.81 -4.99
CA PHE A 76 4.75 -12.16 -3.67
C PHE A 76 3.93 -12.79 -2.56
N ALA A 77 3.06 -13.77 -2.88
CA ALA A 77 2.31 -14.60 -1.93
C ALA A 77 3.23 -15.59 -1.21
N THR A 78 4.05 -15.08 -0.28
CA THR A 78 5.01 -15.88 0.49
C THR A 78 4.89 -15.58 1.98
N PRO A 79 5.06 -16.59 2.87
CA PRO A 79 5.12 -16.38 4.31
C PRO A 79 6.41 -15.68 4.75
N LYS A 80 7.44 -15.62 3.89
CA LYS A 80 8.71 -14.99 4.22
C LYS A 80 8.56 -13.46 4.22
N LEU A 81 9.00 -12.81 5.31
CA LEU A 81 9.14 -11.36 5.40
C LEU A 81 10.37 -10.86 4.64
N GLY A 82 10.33 -9.64 4.11
CA GLY A 82 11.41 -9.02 3.33
C GLY A 82 11.29 -9.02 1.79
N PRO A 83 10.81 -10.09 1.10
CA PRO A 83 10.65 -10.05 -0.35
C PRO A 83 9.32 -9.44 -0.81
N LYS A 84 8.56 -8.85 0.11
CA LYS A 84 7.21 -8.30 -0.10
C LYS A 84 6.99 -7.15 0.89
N LEU A 85 5.92 -6.39 0.66
CA LEU A 85 5.50 -5.37 1.62
C LEU A 85 4.98 -6.04 2.89
N ASP A 86 5.40 -5.53 4.04
CA ASP A 86 4.88 -5.87 5.35
C ASP A 86 4.98 -4.68 6.34
N PRO A 87 4.32 -4.78 7.51
CA PRO A 87 4.27 -3.66 8.45
C PRO A 87 5.65 -3.24 9.00
N THR A 88 6.67 -4.09 8.92
CA THR A 88 8.01 -3.76 9.45
C THR A 88 8.81 -2.82 8.54
N ASP A 89 8.36 -2.62 7.29
CA ASP A 89 9.04 -1.80 6.30
C ASP A 89 8.95 -0.29 6.58
N ALA A 90 8.08 0.19 7.47
CA ALA A 90 8.01 1.60 7.85
C ALA A 90 7.40 1.78 9.25
N ASP A 91 7.50 2.99 9.80
CA ASP A 91 6.83 3.30 11.08
C ASP A 91 5.30 3.23 10.96
N PHE A 92 4.75 3.48 9.77
CA PHE A 92 3.35 3.28 9.44
C PHE A 92 3.21 2.75 8.01
N VAL A 93 2.32 1.77 7.80
CA VAL A 93 2.09 1.16 6.49
C VAL A 93 0.58 1.06 6.31
N ASP A 94 0.05 1.75 5.30
CA ASP A 94 -1.36 1.70 4.93
C ASP A 94 -1.52 1.07 3.55
N VAL A 95 -2.52 0.21 3.37
CA VAL A 95 -2.70 -0.56 2.14
C VAL A 95 -4.13 -0.42 1.63
N LEU A 96 -4.28 -0.16 0.33
CA LEU A 96 -5.56 -0.06 -0.35
C LEU A 96 -5.74 -1.28 -1.26
N HIS A 97 -6.67 -2.17 -0.91
CA HIS A 97 -7.05 -3.34 -1.69
C HIS A 97 -8.29 -3.03 -2.53
N THR A 98 -8.15 -3.14 -3.85
CA THR A 98 -9.21 -2.87 -4.84
C THR A 98 -9.43 -4.03 -5.80
N ASN A 99 -8.47 -4.95 -5.93
CA ASN A 99 -8.61 -6.20 -6.69
C ASN A 99 -8.03 -7.41 -5.93
N PRO A 100 -8.39 -7.62 -4.64
CA PRO A 100 -7.83 -8.69 -3.83
C PRO A 100 -8.16 -10.07 -4.43
N GLY A 101 -7.16 -10.95 -4.48
CA GLY A 101 -7.31 -12.33 -4.96
C GLY A 101 -7.24 -12.51 -6.48
N VAL A 102 -7.05 -11.44 -7.25
CA VAL A 102 -6.88 -11.51 -8.71
C VAL A 102 -5.51 -10.97 -9.10
N PHE A 103 -5.30 -9.65 -9.08
CA PHE A 103 -3.97 -9.04 -9.20
C PHE A 103 -3.42 -8.60 -7.85
N GLY A 104 -4.28 -8.10 -6.95
CA GLY A 104 -3.93 -7.73 -5.59
C GLY A 104 -3.91 -8.91 -4.62
N LYS A 105 -3.13 -8.78 -3.54
CA LYS A 105 -3.11 -9.72 -2.41
C LYS A 105 -4.42 -9.69 -1.63
N ILE A 106 -4.76 -10.80 -0.96
CA ILE A 106 -5.91 -10.81 -0.03
C ILE A 106 -5.40 -10.57 1.39
N GLU A 107 -4.24 -11.11 1.70
CA GLU A 107 -3.62 -10.99 3.01
C GLU A 107 -3.30 -9.53 3.35
N PRO A 108 -3.51 -9.13 4.61
CA PRO A 108 -3.04 -7.83 5.10
C PRO A 108 -1.54 -7.67 4.91
N ALA A 109 -1.12 -6.49 4.50
CA ALA A 109 0.29 -6.14 4.29
C ALA A 109 0.73 -4.88 5.03
N GLY A 110 -0.18 -4.20 5.74
CA GLY A 110 0.12 -2.99 6.49
C GLY A 110 -0.28 -3.05 7.96
N HIS A 111 -0.09 -1.91 8.62
CA HIS A 111 -0.69 -1.61 9.91
C HIS A 111 -2.20 -1.40 9.77
N VAL A 112 -2.63 -0.81 8.65
CA VAL A 112 -4.04 -0.62 8.29
C VAL A 112 -4.25 -1.06 6.83
N ASP A 113 -5.22 -1.94 6.61
CA ASP A 113 -5.58 -2.45 5.29
C ASP A 113 -7.04 -2.09 4.97
N PHE A 114 -7.22 -1.25 3.95
CA PHE A 114 -8.53 -0.82 3.46
C PHE A 114 -8.96 -1.70 2.30
N TYR A 115 -10.07 -2.42 2.45
CA TYR A 115 -10.64 -3.26 1.40
C TYR A 115 -11.86 -2.56 0.79
N VAL A 116 -11.68 -2.01 -0.41
CA VAL A 116 -12.70 -1.18 -1.05
C VAL A 116 -13.85 -2.05 -1.54
N ASN A 117 -15.06 -1.74 -1.07
CA ASN A 117 -16.32 -2.43 -1.37
C ASN A 117 -16.35 -3.94 -1.00
N GLY A 118 -15.29 -4.51 -0.42
CA GLY A 118 -15.24 -5.93 -0.05
C GLY A 118 -15.26 -6.92 -1.23
N VAL A 119 -14.99 -6.45 -2.46
CA VAL A 119 -15.13 -7.25 -3.68
C VAL A 119 -13.81 -7.35 -4.45
N THR A 120 -13.70 -8.40 -5.26
CA THR A 120 -12.54 -8.60 -6.14
C THR A 120 -12.66 -7.78 -7.42
N ILE A 121 -13.86 -7.56 -7.94
CA ILE A 121 -14.10 -6.69 -9.11
C ILE A 121 -14.95 -5.51 -8.67
N GLN A 122 -14.41 -4.30 -8.87
CA GLN A 122 -15.06 -3.08 -8.42
C GLN A 122 -16.29 -2.78 -9.29
N PRO A 123 -17.43 -2.34 -8.72
CA PRO A 123 -18.67 -2.12 -9.47
C PRO A 123 -18.50 -1.16 -10.65
N PHE A 124 -17.67 -0.12 -10.47
CA PHE A 124 -17.34 0.85 -11.53
C PHE A 124 -16.61 0.22 -12.73
N CYS A 125 -15.96 -0.92 -12.53
CA CYS A 125 -15.15 -1.61 -13.54
C CYS A 125 -15.88 -2.74 -14.25
N SER A 126 -17.12 -3.08 -13.87
CA SER A 126 -17.85 -4.25 -14.40
C SER A 126 -18.08 -4.20 -15.92
N SER A 127 -18.24 -3.01 -16.50
CA SER A 127 -18.40 -2.81 -17.95
C SER A 127 -17.09 -2.51 -18.70
N HIS A 128 -15.94 -2.55 -18.00
CA HIS A 128 -14.65 -2.26 -18.60
C HIS A 128 -14.19 -3.43 -19.48
N LYS A 129 -13.41 -3.15 -20.54
CA LYS A 129 -12.84 -4.21 -21.42
C LYS A 129 -11.97 -5.22 -20.66
N ASN A 130 -11.35 -4.77 -19.57
CA ASN A 130 -10.59 -5.58 -18.64
C ASN A 130 -10.97 -5.18 -17.20
N PRO A 131 -11.99 -5.82 -16.60
CA PRO A 131 -12.46 -5.48 -15.26
C PRO A 131 -11.42 -5.70 -14.14
N PRO A 132 -10.61 -6.78 -14.15
CA PRO A 132 -9.52 -6.95 -13.18
C PRO A 132 -8.50 -5.82 -13.21
N LEU A 133 -8.02 -5.43 -14.40
CA LEU A 133 -7.03 -4.35 -14.52
C LEU A 133 -7.61 -3.00 -14.10
N CYS A 134 -8.85 -2.72 -14.48
CA CYS A 134 -9.54 -1.50 -14.03
C CYS A 134 -9.65 -1.46 -12.50
N SER A 135 -10.00 -2.60 -11.88
CA SER A 135 -10.13 -2.71 -10.43
C SER A 135 -8.79 -2.51 -9.75
N HIS A 136 -7.72 -3.14 -10.24
CA HIS A 136 -6.35 -3.01 -9.72
C HIS A 136 -5.84 -1.55 -9.80
N MET A 137 -6.08 -0.88 -10.92
CA MET A 137 -5.71 0.52 -11.12
C MET A 137 -6.57 1.50 -10.30
N LEU A 138 -7.69 1.06 -9.72
CA LEU A 138 -8.57 1.91 -8.93
C LEU A 138 -7.90 2.39 -7.64
N ALA A 139 -7.03 1.59 -7.02
CA ALA A 139 -6.32 1.99 -5.80
C ALA A 139 -5.56 3.30 -5.99
N ALA A 140 -4.84 3.46 -7.10
CA ALA A 140 -4.12 4.69 -7.42
C ALA A 140 -5.06 5.89 -7.64
N LYS A 141 -6.23 5.67 -8.26
CA LYS A 141 -7.22 6.73 -8.46
C LYS A 141 -7.85 7.17 -7.14
N LEU A 142 -8.21 6.23 -6.27
CA LEU A 142 -8.77 6.53 -4.95
C LEU A 142 -7.76 7.23 -4.06
N PHE A 143 -6.49 6.81 -4.10
CA PHE A 143 -5.43 7.53 -3.40
C PHE A 143 -5.29 8.97 -3.93
N SER A 144 -5.24 9.16 -5.25
CA SER A 144 -5.18 10.50 -5.85
C SER A 144 -6.36 11.39 -5.43
N GLU A 145 -7.58 10.83 -5.38
CA GLU A 145 -8.77 11.55 -4.94
C GLU A 145 -8.68 11.94 -3.46
N SER A 146 -8.13 11.05 -2.63
CA SER A 146 -8.02 11.27 -1.18
C SER A 146 -7.15 12.48 -0.80
N ILE A 147 -6.21 12.90 -1.66
CA ILE A 147 -5.29 14.01 -1.40
C ILE A 147 -6.02 15.36 -1.27
N ASN A 148 -7.06 15.57 -2.07
CA ASN A 148 -7.80 16.83 -2.14
C ASN A 148 -9.25 16.68 -1.63
N SER A 149 -9.57 15.58 -0.95
CA SER A 149 -10.93 15.31 -0.50
C SER A 149 -11.18 15.94 0.87
N ASP A 150 -12.06 16.95 0.92
CA ASP A 150 -12.47 17.60 2.19
C ASP A 150 -13.29 16.67 3.10
N ILE A 151 -14.00 15.71 2.50
CA ILE A 151 -14.86 14.75 3.22
C ILE A 151 -14.11 13.48 3.62
N GLY A 152 -13.06 13.11 2.89
CA GLY A 152 -12.32 11.87 3.06
C GLY A 152 -13.09 10.62 2.60
N ILE A 153 -12.35 9.52 2.41
CA ILE A 153 -12.91 8.21 2.10
C ILE A 153 -12.79 7.36 3.38
N TRP A 154 -13.92 7.04 4.01
CA TRP A 154 -13.92 6.42 5.34
C TRP A 154 -14.04 4.89 5.27
N GLY A 155 -13.31 4.21 6.14
CA GLY A 155 -13.45 2.78 6.41
C GLY A 155 -13.87 2.54 7.85
N SER A 156 -14.73 1.54 8.06
CA SER A 156 -15.01 0.99 9.39
C SER A 156 -14.22 -0.30 9.61
N PRO A 157 -13.75 -0.56 10.84
CA PRO A 157 -13.03 -1.78 11.15
C PRO A 157 -13.94 -3.00 10.97
N CYS A 158 -13.34 -4.08 10.49
CA CYS A 158 -14.01 -5.35 10.25
C CYS A 158 -13.06 -6.47 10.68
N GLN A 159 -13.60 -7.52 11.31
CA GLN A 159 -12.76 -8.56 11.92
C GLN A 159 -12.01 -9.41 10.89
N SER A 160 -12.55 -9.56 9.68
CA SER A 160 -11.86 -10.24 8.59
C SER A 160 -12.40 -9.85 7.23
N PHE A 161 -11.56 -10.04 6.21
CA PHE A 161 -11.98 -9.89 4.81
C PHE A 161 -13.19 -10.77 4.45
N PHE A 162 -13.31 -11.95 5.07
CA PHE A 162 -14.46 -12.83 4.87
C PHE A 162 -15.75 -12.16 5.35
N GLN A 163 -15.78 -11.58 6.56
CA GLN A 163 -16.98 -10.89 7.05
C GLN A 163 -17.34 -9.69 6.17
N LEU A 164 -16.34 -8.97 5.67
CA LEU A 164 -16.55 -7.86 4.74
C LEU A 164 -17.17 -8.35 3.43
N MET A 165 -16.65 -9.44 2.85
CA MET A 165 -17.13 -10.04 1.60
C MET A 165 -18.59 -10.48 1.69
N PHE A 166 -19.01 -11.02 2.83
CA PHE A 166 -20.41 -11.41 3.07
C PHE A 166 -21.33 -10.24 3.47
N GLY A 167 -20.79 -9.01 3.55
CA GLY A 167 -21.56 -7.83 3.93
C GLY A 167 -21.97 -7.81 5.40
N TRP A 168 -21.25 -8.53 6.27
CA TRP A 168 -21.53 -8.56 7.72
C TRP A 168 -20.94 -7.36 8.46
N CYS A 169 -20.08 -6.59 7.80
CA CYS A 169 -19.51 -5.36 8.34
C CYS A 169 -20.33 -4.16 7.87
N SER A 170 -20.90 -3.41 8.82
CA SER A 170 -21.69 -2.21 8.56
C SER A 170 -20.91 -0.96 8.95
N TYR A 171 -20.95 0.06 8.09
CA TYR A 171 -20.39 1.36 8.42
C TYR A 171 -21.23 2.05 9.49
N SER A 172 -20.59 2.55 10.54
CA SER A 172 -21.23 3.35 11.59
C SER A 172 -20.45 4.66 11.75
N PRO A 173 -21.06 5.84 11.49
CA PRO A 173 -20.36 7.12 11.59
C PRO A 173 -19.82 7.42 13.00
N SER A 174 -20.47 6.88 14.03
CA SER A 174 -20.10 7.11 15.44
C SER A 174 -19.04 6.14 15.95
N ASN A 175 -18.55 5.22 15.11
CA ASN A 175 -17.50 4.29 15.52
C ASN A 175 -16.16 5.05 15.69
N PRO A 176 -15.58 5.07 16.90
CA PRO A 176 -14.32 5.79 17.15
C PRO A 176 -13.13 5.18 16.40
N ASP A 177 -13.23 3.91 16.02
CA ASP A 177 -12.17 3.17 15.32
C ASP A 177 -12.24 3.33 13.79
N ASN A 178 -13.12 4.21 13.29
CA ASN A 178 -13.15 4.54 11.87
C ASN A 178 -11.86 5.23 11.44
N ALA A 179 -11.34 4.82 10.28
CA ALA A 179 -10.13 5.37 9.71
C ALA A 179 -10.40 6.02 8.35
N VAL A 180 -9.67 7.10 8.05
CA VAL A 180 -9.67 7.73 6.72
C VAL A 180 -8.67 6.99 5.85
N MET A 181 -9.11 6.56 4.68
CA MET A 181 -8.29 5.91 3.67
C MET A 181 -7.52 6.95 2.84
N GLY A 182 -6.29 6.60 2.45
CA GLY A 182 -5.48 7.40 1.53
C GLY A 182 -4.57 8.41 2.24
N GLU A 183 -4.31 9.57 1.65
CA GLU A 183 -3.26 10.51 2.10
C GLU A 183 -3.38 10.91 3.59
N HIS A 184 -4.58 10.95 4.15
CA HIS A 184 -4.79 11.36 5.54
C HIS A 184 -4.80 10.20 6.57
N ALA A 185 -4.47 8.97 6.15
CA ALA A 185 -4.54 7.78 7.00
C ALA A 185 -3.63 7.81 8.25
N ASN A 186 -2.62 8.67 8.28
CA ASN A 186 -1.68 8.81 9.40
C ASN A 186 -1.86 10.11 10.22
N GLN A 187 -2.95 10.86 9.99
CA GLN A 187 -3.10 12.22 10.52
C GLN A 187 -4.02 12.33 11.76
N ARG A 188 -4.47 11.23 12.35
CA ARG A 188 -5.27 11.24 13.59
C ARG A 188 -4.95 10.07 14.50
#